data_AF-A0A176WT07-F1
#
_entry.id   AF-A0A176WT07-F1
#
_cell.length_a   1.000
_cell.length_b   1.000
_cell.length_c   1.000
_cell.angle_alpha   90.00
_cell.angle_beta   90.00
_cell.angle_gamma   90.00
#
_symmetry.space_group_name_H-M   'P 1'
#
loop_
_entity.id
_entity.type
_entity.pdbx_description
1 polymer ?
#
loop_
_entity_poly.entity_id
_entity_poly.type
_entity_poly.pdbx_seq_one_letter_code
_entity_poly.pdbx_strand_id
1 'polypeptide(L)' 'MASLPSPFADYTQLVEGFAAVGLSEKDMVVLSGRAKCGAFSQRLYGFSGPWAINGTDPTLDPEYAKVLK' A
#
# COMPACT_ATOMS: atom_id res chain seq x y z
N MET A 1 -16.92 11.64 -10.66
CA MET A 1 -16.54 10.31 -10.12
C MET A 1 -15.11 10.47 -9.63
N ALA A 2 -14.90 10.54 -8.32
CA ALA A 2 -13.58 10.78 -7.76
C ALA A 2 -12.69 9.57 -8.05
N SER A 3 -11.60 9.79 -8.78
CA SER A 3 -10.52 8.83 -9.05
C SER A 3 -9.78 8.54 -7.75
N LEU A 4 -10.39 7.72 -6.89
CA LEU A 4 -9.78 7.30 -5.64
C LEU A 4 -8.55 6.43 -5.97
N PRO A 5 -7.38 6.75 -5.41
CA PRO A 5 -6.18 5.95 -5.62
C PRO A 5 -6.38 4.52 -5.09
N SER A 6 -5.93 3.54 -5.88
CA SER A 6 -5.98 2.13 -5.48
C SER A 6 -5.01 1.86 -4.33
N PRO A 7 -5.34 1.02 -3.34
CA PRO A 7 -4.40 0.62 -2.29
C PRO A 7 -3.22 -0.22 -2.82
N PHE A 8 -3.32 -0.70 -4.06
CA PHE A 8 -2.28 -1.45 -4.76
C PHE A 8 -1.51 -0.59 -5.78
N ALA A 9 -1.78 0.72 -5.84
CA ALA A 9 -1.08 1.62 -6.74
C ALA A 9 0.35 1.88 -6.25
N ASP A 10 1.27 2.05 -7.20
CA ASP A 10 2.64 2.43 -6.89
C ASP A 10 2.72 3.89 -6.44
N TYR A 11 3.83 4.25 -5.80
CA TYR A 11 4.08 5.59 -5.28
C TYR A 11 3.80 6.71 -6.30
N THR A 12 4.29 6.55 -7.53
CA THR A 12 4.11 7.53 -8.61
C THR A 12 2.64 7.74 -8.96
N GLN A 13 1.86 6.66 -9.02
CA GLN A 13 0.43 6.70 -9.31
C GLN A 13 -0.36 7.37 -8.17
N LEU A 14 0.06 7.18 -6.92
CA LEU A 14 -0.53 7.87 -5.77
C LEU A 14 -0.25 9.38 -5.85
N VAL A 15 0.99 9.78 -6.12
CA VAL A 15 1.37 11.19 -6.27
C VAL A 15 0.58 11.86 -7.40
N GLU A 16 0.47 11.21 -8.56
CA GLU A 16 -0.33 11.70 -9.69
C GLU A 16 -1.82 11.81 -9.35
N GLY A 17 -2.38 10.82 -8.64
CA GLY A 17 -3.78 10.82 -8.22
C GLY A 17 -4.12 11.95 -7.24
N PHE A 18 -3.24 12.24 -6.29
CA PHE A 18 -3.39 13.36 -5.37
C PHE A 18 -3.17 14.71 -6.08
N ALA A 19 -2.19 14.81 -6.98
CA ALA A 19 -1.95 16.00 -7.79
C ALA A 19 -3.15 16.35 -8.68
N ALA A 20 -3.87 15.34 -9.20
CA ALA A 20 -5.08 15.53 -10.01
C ALA A 20 -6.24 16.21 -9.26
N VAL A 21 -6.24 16.17 -7.93
CA VAL A 21 -7.22 16.86 -7.07
C VAL A 21 -6.63 18.07 -6.36
N GLY A 22 -5.45 18.55 -6.78
CA GLY A 22 -4.79 19.73 -6.23
C GLY A 22 -4.11 19.50 -4.88
N LEU A 23 -3.90 18.24 -4.48
CA LEU A 23 -3.18 17.88 -3.26
C LEU A 23 -1.70 17.59 -3.56
N SER A 24 -0.82 17.99 -2.65
CA SER A 24 0.62 17.74 -2.77
C SER A 24 1.01 16.35 -2.25
N GLU A 25 2.23 15.91 -2.56
CA GLU A 25 2.82 14.69 -1.99
C GLU A 25 2.81 14.70 -0.46
N LYS A 26 3.02 15.86 0.17
CA LYS A 26 2.91 16.01 1.63
C LYS A 26 1.49 15.72 2.12
N ASP A 27 0.47 16.22 1.41
CA ASP A 27 -0.93 15.97 1.75
C ASP A 27 -1.28 14.49 1.60
N MET A 28 -0.74 13.80 0.58
CA MET A 28 -0.86 12.36 0.43
C MET A 28 -0.34 11.60 1.65
N VAL A 29 0.86 11.93 2.12
CA VAL A 29 1.49 11.26 3.28
C VAL A 29 0.71 11.56 4.56
N VAL A 30 0.32 12.83 4.78
CA VAL A 30 -0.42 13.25 5.98
C VAL A 30 -1.80 12.61 6.06
N LEU A 31 -2.48 12.43 4.93
CA LEU A 31 -3.83 11.84 4.87
C LEU A 31 -3.83 10.30 4.84
N SER A 32 -2.68 9.67 4.62
CA SER A 32 -2.53 8.21 4.63
C SER A 32 -2.56 7.67 6.06
N GLY A 33 -3.76 7.31 6.52
CA GLY A 33 -4.01 6.83 7.88
C GLY A 33 -4.25 5.33 8.01
N ARG A 34 -5.29 4.96 8.75
CA ARG A 34 -5.64 3.57 9.06
C ARG A 34 -6.11 2.81 7.82
N ALA A 35 -5.70 1.55 7.70
CA ALA A 35 -6.14 0.63 6.65
C ALA A 35 -6.85 -0.60 7.25
N LYS A 36 -7.84 -1.14 6.52
CA LYS A 36 -8.46 -2.45 6.86
C LYS A 36 -7.61 -3.59 6.32
N CYS A 37 -7.70 -4.78 6.90
CA CYS A 37 -6.89 -5.95 6.51
C CYS A 37 -6.93 -6.27 5.01
N GLY A 38 -8.09 -6.08 4.36
CA GLY A 38 -8.23 -6.33 2.91
C GLY A 38 -7.36 -5.44 2.02
N ALA A 39 -6.90 -4.28 2.52
CA ALA A 39 -6.02 -3.40 1.77
C ALA A 39 -4.57 -3.93 1.69
N PHE A 40 -4.15 -4.80 2.60
CA PHE A 40 -2.77 -5.30 2.68
C PHE A 40 -2.66 -6.83 2.77
N SER A 41 -3.76 -7.57 2.79
CA SER A 41 -3.77 -9.03 2.86
C SER A 41 -2.98 -9.71 1.74
N GLN A 42 -2.95 -9.10 0.55
CA GLN A 42 -2.14 -9.57 -0.59
C GLN A 42 -0.64 -9.60 -0.25
N ARG A 43 -0.16 -8.68 0.60
CA ARG A 43 1.24 -8.65 1.05
C ARG A 43 1.56 -9.76 2.05
N LEU A 44 0.56 -10.44 2.62
CA LEU A 44 0.71 -11.49 3.63
C LEU A 44 0.54 -12.92 3.10
N TYR A 45 -0.35 -13.13 2.11
CA TYR A 45 -0.75 -14.47 1.67
C TYR A 45 -0.60 -14.75 0.17
N GLY A 46 -0.08 -13.81 -0.62
CA GLY A 46 -0.03 -13.96 -2.08
C GLY A 46 0.84 -12.93 -2.79
N PHE A 47 1.90 -12.46 -2.14
CA PHE A 47 2.81 -11.49 -2.73
C PHE A 47 3.65 -12.15 -3.81
N SER A 48 3.51 -11.70 -5.06
CA SER A 48 4.21 -12.22 -6.24
C SER A 48 5.41 -11.37 -6.66
N GLY A 49 5.86 -10.44 -5.81
CA GLY A 49 6.99 -9.59 -6.12
C GLY A 49 8.33 -10.32 -6.06
N PRO A 50 9.40 -9.75 -6.66
CA PRO A 50 10.75 -10.28 -6.54
C PRO A 50 11.11 -10.46 -5.07
N TRP A 51 11.75 -11.59 -4.74
CA TRP A 51 12.20 -11.93 -3.38
C TRP A 51 11.10 -12.23 -2.35
N ALA A 52 9.86 -12.54 -2.79
CA ALA A 52 8.81 -12.99 -1.89
C ALA A 52 9.26 -14.18 -1.03
N ILE A 53 9.11 -14.07 0.29
CA ILE A 53 9.42 -15.13 1.25
C ILE A 53 8.11 -15.82 1.59
N ASN A 54 7.90 -17.04 1.06
CA ASN A 54 6.67 -17.81 1.29
C ASN A 54 5.38 -17.03 0.96
N GLY A 55 5.38 -16.25 -0.13
CA GLY A 55 4.23 -15.44 -0.54
C GLY A 55 3.96 -14.21 0.35
N THR A 56 4.92 -13.86 1.22
CA THR A 56 4.90 -12.64 2.04
C THR A 56 5.85 -11.60 1.46
N ASP A 57 5.48 -10.33 1.53
CA ASP A 57 6.29 -9.21 1.07
C ASP A 57 7.60 -9.12 1.88
N PRO A 58 8.78 -9.16 1.22
CA PRO A 58 10.08 -9.12 1.89
C PRO A 58 10.43 -7.75 2.50
N THR A 59 9.72 -6.67 2.10
CA THR A 59 9.90 -5.33 2.66
C THR A 59 9.08 -5.11 3.95
N LEU A 60 8.19 -6.04 4.27
CA LEU A 60 7.45 -6.04 5.52
C LEU A 60 8.29 -6.70 6.61
N ASP A 61 8.32 -6.10 7.81
CA ASP A 61 9.00 -6.70 8.95
C ASP A 61 8.46 -8.12 9.22
N PRO A 62 9.33 -9.15 9.32
CA PRO A 62 8.91 -10.53 9.40
C PRO A 62 8.23 -10.88 10.73
N GLU A 63 8.55 -10.20 11.84
CA GLU A 63 7.87 -10.41 13.12
C GLU A 63 6.49 -9.75 13.09
N TYR A 64 6.39 -8.55 12.53
CA TYR A 64 5.12 -7.87 12.36
C TYR A 64 4.19 -8.61 11.38
N ALA A 65 4.73 -9.20 10.31
CA ALA A 65 3.99 -10.04 9.39
C ALA A 65 3.35 -11.26 10.06
N LYS A 66 3.95 -11.81 11.13
CA LYS A 66 3.36 -12.90 11.92
C LYS A 66 2.17 -12.43 12.76
N VAL A 67 2.24 -11.21 13.31
CA VAL A 67 1.16 -10.61 14.11
C VAL A 67 -0.06 -10.27 13.24
N LEU A 68 0.17 -9.92 11.98
CA LEU A 68 -0.91 -9.56 11.04
C LEU A 68 -1.59 -10.77 10.36
N LYS A 69 -1.06 -11.99 10.53
CA LYS A 69 -1.58 -13.23 9.95
C LYS A 69 -2.56 -13.96 10.87
#